data_AF-A0A7S0D5W7-F1
#
_entry.id   AF-A0A7S0D5W7-F1
#
_cell.length_a   1.000
_cell.length_b   1.000
_cell.length_c   1.000
_cell.angle_alpha   90.00
_cell.angle_beta   90.00
_cell.angle_gamma   90.00
#
_symmetry.space_group_name_H-M   'P 1'
#
loop_
_entity.id
_entity.type
_entity.pdbx_description
1 polymer ?
#
loop_
_entity_poly.entity_id
_entity_poly.type
_entity_poly.pdbx_seq_one_letter_code
_entity_poly.pdbx_strand_id
1 'polypeptide(L)'
;ARSTSPRFRPRFRPRFRSRSRSRSRISCDAEDGGDLDDREDRDITMIEERGVSFESGKAFYRAESAVSRDLAVLAARVYKNKTGRLEVLDLMSGSGVRALRYLVQADADRVWSNDWNPTNIPLLQRNLQGGLKKD
;
A
#
# COMPACT_ATOMS: atom_id res chain seq x y z
N ALA A 1 -37.54 -25.79 -32.14
CA ALA A 1 -37.16 -26.44 -30.86
C ALA A 1 -36.34 -25.45 -30.04
N ARG A 2 -36.83 -25.05 -28.86
CA ARG A 2 -36.18 -24.05 -28.00
C ARG A 2 -35.08 -24.73 -27.19
N SER A 3 -33.83 -24.37 -27.45
CA SER A 3 -32.66 -24.83 -26.69
C SER A 3 -32.56 -24.02 -25.40
N THR A 4 -32.82 -24.67 -24.26
CA THR A 4 -32.69 -24.11 -22.92
C THR A 4 -31.33 -24.47 -22.34
N SER A 5 -30.39 -23.54 -22.36
CA SER A 5 -29.11 -23.66 -21.63
C SER A 5 -29.28 -23.20 -20.17
N PRO A 6 -28.73 -23.93 -19.18
CA PRO A 6 -28.99 -23.66 -17.78
C PRO A 6 -28.22 -22.43 -17.28
N ARG A 7 -28.93 -21.50 -16.63
CA ARG A 7 -28.35 -20.33 -15.96
C ARG A 7 -27.64 -20.75 -14.67
N PHE A 8 -26.32 -20.64 -14.65
CA PHE A 8 -25.52 -20.77 -13.43
C PHE A 8 -25.80 -19.57 -12.51
N ARG A 9 -26.35 -19.82 -11.32
CA ARG A 9 -26.56 -18.80 -10.28
C ARG A 9 -25.57 -19.04 -9.14
N PRO A 10 -24.62 -18.13 -8.86
CA PRO A 10 -23.83 -18.24 -7.64
C PRO A 10 -24.72 -17.89 -6.44
N ARG A 11 -25.11 -18.88 -5.65
CA ARG A 11 -25.68 -18.66 -4.31
C ARG A 11 -24.55 -18.66 -3.30
N PHE A 12 -23.85 -17.54 -3.17
CA PHE A 12 -23.03 -17.27 -1.99
C PHE A 12 -23.65 -16.09 -1.25
N ARG A 13 -24.38 -16.39 -0.17
CA ARG A 13 -24.85 -15.40 0.80
C ARG A 13 -23.95 -15.52 2.02
N PRO A 14 -23.05 -14.56 2.31
CA PRO A 14 -22.37 -14.56 3.59
C PRO A 14 -23.41 -14.24 4.66
N ARG A 15 -23.67 -15.21 5.54
CA ARG A 15 -24.57 -15.08 6.69
C ARG A 15 -23.80 -14.28 7.76
N PHE A 16 -24.00 -12.97 7.80
CA PHE A 16 -23.44 -12.12 8.85
C PHE A 16 -24.09 -12.51 10.18
N ARG A 17 -23.34 -13.25 11.01
CA ARG A 17 -23.72 -13.55 12.39
C ARG A 17 -23.14 -12.45 13.25
N SER A 18 -23.99 -11.57 13.77
CA SER A 18 -23.62 -10.62 14.82
C SER A 18 -23.23 -11.41 16.08
N ARG A 19 -21.93 -11.62 16.26
CA ARG A 19 -21.38 -12.01 17.55
C ARG A 19 -20.99 -10.74 18.27
N SER A 20 -21.81 -10.35 19.24
CA SER A 20 -21.37 -9.48 20.33
C SER A 20 -20.19 -10.18 21.01
N ARG A 21 -18.97 -9.76 20.68
CA ARG A 21 -17.79 -10.09 21.47
C ARG A 21 -17.43 -8.87 22.28
N SER A 22 -17.58 -9.05 23.58
CA SER A 22 -17.04 -8.23 24.65
C SER A 22 -15.67 -7.69 24.28
N ARG A 23 -15.49 -6.38 24.46
CA ARG A 23 -14.19 -5.71 24.44
C ARG A 23 -13.31 -6.29 25.55
N SER A 24 -12.55 -7.33 25.25
CA SER A 24 -11.34 -7.63 26.02
C SER A 24 -10.27 -6.66 25.53
N ARG A 25 -9.91 -5.70 26.39
CA ARG A 25 -8.73 -4.85 26.22
C ARG A 25 -7.54 -5.79 26.00
N ILE A 26 -6.94 -5.73 24.82
CA ILE A 26 -5.59 -6.24 24.65
C ILE A 26 -4.72 -5.19 25.32
N SER A 27 -4.22 -5.51 26.52
CA SER A 27 -3.14 -4.78 27.14
C SER A 27 -1.92 -4.94 26.24
N CYS A 28 -1.56 -3.85 25.57
CA CYS A 28 -0.22 -3.71 25.02
C CYS A 28 0.66 -3.43 26.23
N ASP A 29 1.27 -4.46 26.79
CA ASP A 29 2.33 -4.26 27.78
C ASP A 29 3.50 -3.63 27.02
N ALA A 30 3.59 -2.31 27.14
CA ALA A 30 4.73 -1.53 26.69
C ALA A 30 5.86 -1.82 27.69
N GLU A 31 6.75 -2.72 27.32
CA GLU A 31 8.03 -2.87 27.99
C GLU A 31 8.80 -1.55 27.79
N ASP A 32 8.96 -0.85 28.91
CA ASP A 32 9.70 0.41 29.07
C ASP A 32 11.19 0.11 28.89
N GLY A 33 11.74 0.56 27.76
CA GLY A 33 13.04 0.14 27.27
C GLY A 33 13.84 1.30 26.70
N GLY A 34 14.28 2.18 27.59
CA GLY A 34 15.52 2.95 27.44
C GLY A 34 15.46 4.22 26.60
N ASP A 35 15.82 5.34 27.24
CA ASP A 35 16.21 6.59 26.60
C ASP A 35 17.37 6.34 25.62
N LEU A 36 17.04 6.22 24.33
CA LEU A 36 17.97 6.44 23.23
C LEU A 36 17.70 7.84 22.69
N ASP A 37 18.43 8.82 23.24
CA ASP A 37 18.60 10.13 22.59
C ASP A 37 19.48 9.95 21.36
N ASP A 38 18.91 9.37 20.30
CA ASP A 38 19.51 9.30 18.97
C ASP A 38 18.76 10.27 18.06
N ARG A 39 19.10 11.55 18.18
CA ARG A 39 19.00 12.48 17.04
C ARG A 39 20.00 12.03 15.96
N GLU A 40 19.79 10.84 15.39
CA GLU A 40 20.47 10.44 14.18
C GLU A 40 20.03 11.41 13.08
N ASP A 41 20.99 12.17 12.55
CA ASP A 41 20.84 13.03 11.39
C ASP A 41 20.10 12.25 10.30
N ARG A 42 18.82 12.57 10.13
CA ARG A 42 18.02 12.02 9.05
C ARG A 42 18.51 12.70 7.79
N ASP A 43 19.32 12.02 7.00
CA ASP A 43 19.56 12.39 5.60
C ASP A 43 18.23 12.27 4.83
N ILE A 44 17.38 13.28 4.96
CA ILE A 44 16.11 13.37 4.27
C ILE A 44 16.41 13.84 2.85
N THR A 45 16.58 12.89 1.95
CA THR A 45 16.66 13.17 0.52
C THR A 45 15.26 13.11 -0.08
N MET A 46 14.71 14.28 -0.43
CA MET A 46 13.49 14.39 -1.23
C MET A 46 13.78 14.03 -2.68
N ILE A 47 12.97 13.13 -3.24
CA ILE A 47 13.08 12.67 -4.62
C ILE A 47 11.72 12.83 -5.28
N GLU A 48 11.72 13.19 -6.57
CA GLU A 48 10.53 13.15 -7.41
C GLU A 48 10.69 12.08 -8.50
N GLU A 49 9.71 11.18 -8.61
CA GLU A 49 9.62 10.23 -9.72
C GLU A 49 8.27 10.38 -10.42
N ARG A 50 8.30 10.88 -11.67
CA ARG A 50 7.11 11.02 -12.52
C ARG A 50 5.99 11.84 -11.86
N GLY A 51 6.32 12.97 -11.23
CA GLY A 51 5.36 13.83 -10.54
C GLY A 51 4.90 13.31 -9.18
N VAL A 52 5.54 12.26 -8.63
CA VAL A 52 5.32 11.78 -7.26
C VAL A 52 6.55 12.09 -6.42
N SER A 53 6.40 12.99 -5.46
CA SER A 53 7.45 13.33 -4.50
C SER A 53 7.40 12.42 -3.28
N PHE A 54 8.57 11.96 -2.82
CA PHE A 54 8.70 11.12 -1.63
C PHE A 54 10.09 11.29 -0.99
N GLU A 55 10.21 10.96 0.29
CA GLU A 55 11.47 10.89 0.99
C GLU A 55 12.13 9.52 0.76
N SER A 56 13.38 9.49 0.29
CA SER A 56 14.14 8.23 0.23
C SER A 56 14.75 7.87 1.58
N GLY A 57 15.30 8.86 2.29
CA GLY A 57 16.05 8.59 3.53
C GLY A 57 17.15 7.55 3.32
N LYS A 58 17.33 6.69 4.33
CA LYS A 58 18.13 5.46 4.27
C LYS A 58 17.38 4.27 3.64
N ALA A 59 16.10 4.42 3.25
CA ALA A 59 15.32 3.32 2.73
C ALA A 59 15.71 2.97 1.29
N PHE A 60 15.41 1.74 0.90
CA PHE A 60 15.78 1.24 -0.43
C PHE A 60 15.04 1.99 -1.53
N TYR A 61 15.81 2.63 -2.41
CA TYR A 61 15.36 3.25 -3.65
C TYR A 61 16.46 3.12 -4.71
N ARG A 62 16.06 2.85 -5.96
CA ARG A 62 16.94 2.79 -7.13
C ARG A 62 16.29 3.50 -8.29
N ALA A 63 16.89 4.58 -8.77
CA ALA A 63 16.34 5.41 -9.86
C ALA A 63 16.28 4.64 -11.19
N GLU A 64 17.23 3.74 -11.42
CA GLU A 64 17.33 2.90 -12.63
C GLU A 64 16.12 1.97 -12.76
N SER A 65 15.47 1.65 -11.65
CA SER A 65 14.24 0.83 -11.63
C SER A 65 12.97 1.64 -11.95
N ALA A 66 13.08 2.91 -12.35
CA ALA A 66 11.90 3.73 -12.68
C ALA A 66 11.11 3.14 -13.86
N VAL A 67 11.79 2.59 -14.87
CA VAL A 67 11.14 2.00 -16.05
C VAL A 67 10.32 0.76 -15.68
N SER A 68 10.82 -0.09 -14.79
CA SER A 68 10.04 -1.26 -14.34
C SER A 68 8.81 -0.84 -13.55
N ARG A 69 8.90 0.24 -12.76
CA ARG A 69 7.75 0.84 -12.07
C ARG A 69 6.76 1.47 -13.05
N ASP A 70 7.23 2.14 -14.10
CA ASP A 70 6.38 2.70 -15.16
C ASP A 70 5.52 1.61 -15.80
N LEU A 71 6.14 0.48 -16.18
CA LEU A 71 5.42 -0.68 -16.73
C LEU A 71 4.44 -1.30 -15.73
N ALA A 72 4.82 -1.39 -14.46
CA ALA A 72 3.96 -1.95 -13.42
C ALA A 72 2.70 -1.09 -13.19
N VAL A 73 2.86 0.24 -13.16
CA VAL A 73 1.75 1.21 -13.06
C VAL A 73 0.85 1.11 -14.29
N LEU A 74 1.42 1.06 -15.50
CA LEU A 74 0.64 0.94 -16.73
C LEU A 74 -0.17 -0.36 -16.75
N ALA A 75 0.45 -1.50 -16.40
CA ALA A 75 -0.22 -2.78 -16.31
C ALA A 75 -1.38 -2.75 -15.29
N ALA A 76 -1.15 -2.14 -14.11
CA ALA A 76 -2.17 -1.97 -13.09
C ALA A 76 -3.34 -1.09 -13.58
N ARG A 77 -3.06 -0.01 -14.30
CA ARG A 77 -4.09 0.86 -14.88
C ARG A 77 -4.95 0.13 -15.92
N VAL A 78 -4.32 -0.63 -16.81
CA VAL A 78 -5.04 -1.47 -17.79
C VAL A 78 -5.88 -2.52 -17.08
N TYR A 79 -5.35 -3.15 -16.02
CA TYR A 79 -6.09 -4.11 -15.21
C TYR A 79 -7.32 -3.47 -14.57
N LYS A 80 -7.16 -2.33 -13.88
CA LYS A 80 -8.25 -1.54 -13.27
C LYS A 80 -9.34 -1.22 -14.29
N ASN A 81 -8.96 -0.76 -15.49
CA ASN A 81 -9.93 -0.44 -16.54
C ASN A 81 -10.72 -1.66 -17.02
N LYS A 82 -10.10 -2.85 -17.01
CA LYS A 82 -10.76 -4.10 -17.42
C LYS A 82 -11.67 -4.69 -16.33
N THR A 83 -11.28 -4.59 -15.07
CA THR A 83 -11.98 -5.25 -13.94
C THR A 83 -12.88 -4.32 -13.14
N GLY A 84 -12.70 -3.00 -13.27
CA GLY A 84 -13.35 -1.98 -12.47
C GLY A 84 -12.80 -1.85 -11.04
N ARG A 85 -11.88 -2.72 -10.61
CA ARG A 85 -11.29 -2.70 -9.25
C ARG A 85 -9.81 -3.09 -9.27
N LEU A 86 -9.00 -2.41 -8.46
CA LEU A 86 -7.57 -2.64 -8.30
C LEU A 86 -7.21 -2.57 -6.82
N GLU A 87 -6.85 -3.73 -6.26
CA GLU A 87 -6.23 -3.85 -4.95
C GLU A 87 -4.82 -4.38 -5.13
N VAL A 88 -3.84 -3.68 -4.56
CA VAL A 88 -2.42 -4.01 -4.73
C VAL A 88 -1.80 -4.40 -3.40
N LEU A 89 -0.92 -5.39 -3.45
CA LEU A 89 -0.07 -5.80 -2.34
C LEU A 89 1.39 -5.52 -2.72
N ASP A 90 2.01 -4.61 -1.99
CA ASP A 90 3.43 -4.28 -2.10
C ASP A 90 4.18 -4.84 -0.89
N LEU A 91 4.84 -5.99 -1.08
CA LEU A 91 5.46 -6.77 0.01
C LEU A 91 6.81 -6.23 0.49
N MET A 92 7.50 -5.44 -0.35
CA MET A 92 8.85 -4.94 -0.09
C MET A 92 8.92 -3.47 -0.52
N SER A 93 8.17 -2.63 0.19
CA SER A 93 7.90 -1.26 -0.23
C SER A 93 9.12 -0.36 -0.27
N GLY A 94 10.16 -0.59 0.54
CA GLY A 94 11.31 0.30 0.65
C GLY A 94 10.86 1.72 0.98
N SER A 95 11.20 2.69 0.13
CA SER A 95 10.70 4.08 0.25
C SER A 95 9.17 4.22 0.06
N GLY A 96 8.49 3.22 -0.49
CA GLY A 96 7.05 3.25 -0.77
C GLY A 96 6.68 3.87 -2.12
N VAL A 97 7.66 4.24 -2.96
CA VAL A 97 7.40 4.87 -4.27
C VAL A 97 6.49 4.03 -5.16
N ARG A 98 6.60 2.69 -5.11
CA ARG A 98 5.74 1.79 -5.90
C ARG A 98 4.28 1.89 -5.46
N ALA A 99 4.04 1.75 -4.16
CA ALA A 99 2.72 1.86 -3.57
C ALA A 99 2.06 3.23 -3.83
N LEU A 100 2.83 4.31 -3.66
CA LEU A 100 2.38 5.67 -3.99
C LEU A 100 1.94 5.80 -5.44
N ARG A 101 2.77 5.32 -6.38
CA ARG A 101 2.45 5.41 -7.80
C ARG A 101 1.23 4.57 -8.18
N TYR A 102 0.98 3.43 -7.54
CA TYR A 102 -0.28 2.70 -7.74
C TYR A 102 -1.50 3.51 -7.29
N LEU A 103 -1.42 4.19 -6.15
CA LEU A 103 -2.51 5.03 -5.64
C LEU A 103 -2.76 6.24 -6.55
N VAL A 104 -1.70 6.97 -6.91
CA VAL A 104 -1.81 8.26 -7.61
C VAL A 104 -2.01 8.09 -9.12
N GLN A 105 -1.33 7.13 -9.74
CA GLN A 105 -1.25 7.05 -11.21
C GLN A 105 -2.06 5.89 -11.80
N ALA A 106 -2.27 4.80 -11.04
CA ALA A 106 -3.09 3.67 -11.49
C ALA A 106 -4.55 3.72 -10.99
N ASP A 107 -4.89 4.69 -10.14
CA ASP A 107 -6.15 4.76 -9.38
C ASP A 107 -6.47 3.44 -8.64
N ALA A 108 -5.48 2.89 -7.92
CA ALA A 108 -5.72 1.74 -7.06
C ALA A 108 -6.71 2.09 -5.95
N ASP A 109 -7.72 1.24 -5.75
CA ASP A 109 -8.73 1.44 -4.69
C ASP A 109 -8.14 1.20 -3.30
N ARG A 110 -7.16 0.27 -3.23
CA ARG A 110 -6.47 -0.07 -2.01
C ARG A 110 -5.06 -0.54 -2.31
N VAL A 111 -4.10 -0.11 -1.50
CA VAL A 111 -2.74 -0.64 -1.51
C VAL A 111 -2.38 -1.08 -0.10
N TRP A 112 -1.86 -2.30 0.00
CA TRP A 112 -1.28 -2.85 1.22
C TRP A 112 0.23 -2.80 1.07
N SER A 113 0.90 -1.99 1.88
CA SER A 113 2.35 -1.86 1.86
C SER A 113 2.97 -2.54 3.06
N ASN A 114 4.00 -3.33 2.81
CA ASN A 114 4.77 -4.05 3.80
C ASN A 114 6.26 -3.81 3.51
N ASP A 115 7.04 -3.66 4.57
CA ASP A 115 8.49 -3.70 4.50
C ASP A 115 9.01 -4.55 5.65
N TRP A 116 10.06 -5.32 5.40
CA TRP A 116 10.61 -6.20 6.43
C TRP A 116 11.37 -5.39 7.50
N ASN A 117 11.93 -4.23 7.13
CA ASN A 117 12.73 -3.42 8.02
C ASN A 117 11.82 -2.46 8.82
N PRO A 118 11.68 -2.63 10.15
CA PRO A 118 10.82 -1.78 10.96
C PRO A 118 11.25 -0.30 10.94
N THR A 119 12.54 0.00 10.71
CA THR A 119 13.03 1.39 10.66
C THR A 119 12.52 2.16 9.44
N ASN A 120 12.08 1.46 8.38
CA ASN A 120 11.47 2.07 7.20
C ASN A 120 9.99 2.42 7.42
N ILE A 121 9.31 1.83 8.41
CA ILE A 121 7.86 1.98 8.58
C ILE A 121 7.44 3.44 8.80
N PRO A 122 8.11 4.24 9.65
CA PRO A 122 7.76 5.66 9.81
C PRO A 122 7.94 6.47 8.52
N LEU A 123 8.99 6.19 7.74
CA LEU A 123 9.23 6.83 6.45
C LEU A 123 8.13 6.46 5.44
N LEU A 124 7.83 5.17 5.32
CA LEU A 124 6.79 4.64 4.44
C LEU A 124 5.42 5.26 4.77
N GLN A 125 5.07 5.37 6.05
CA GLN A 125 3.84 6.02 6.49
C GLN A 125 3.81 7.50 6.11
N ARG A 126 4.89 8.26 6.34
CA ARG A 126 4.98 9.67 5.96
C ARG A 126 4.83 9.86 4.45
N ASN A 127 5.52 9.06 3.65
CA ASN A 127 5.42 9.10 2.19
C ASN A 127 4.00 8.80 1.71
N LEU A 128 3.38 7.72 2.19
CA LEU A 128 2.02 7.34 1.80
C LEU A 128 0.96 8.36 2.23
N GLN A 129 1.10 8.96 3.42
CA GLN A 129 0.18 10.01 3.87
C GLN A 129 0.38 11.33 3.11
N GLY A 130 1.63 11.69 2.81
CA GLY A 130 1.97 12.90 2.07
C GLY A 130 1.50 12.84 0.61
N GLY A 131 1.78 11.75 -0.09
CA GLY A 131 1.42 11.59 -1.51
C GLY A 131 -0.07 11.36 -1.79
N LEU A 132 -0.88 11.13 -0.75
CA LEU A 132 -2.34 11.01 -0.86
C LEU A 132 -3.08 12.35 -0.68
N LYS A 133 -2.40 13.42 -0.23
CA LYS A 133 -3.00 14.75 -0.17
C LYS A 133 -3.16 15.26 -1.60
N LYS A 134 -4.36 15.11 -2.15
CA LYS A 134 -4.82 15.86 -3.32
C LYS A 134 -5.29 17.23 -2.82
N ASP A 135 -4.82 18.30 -3.47
CA ASP A 135 -5.39 19.64 -3.36
C ASP A 135 -6.86 19.66 -3.83
#